data_AF-A0A645BFG0-F1
#
_entry.id   AF-A0A645BFG0-F1
#
_cell.length_a   1.000
_cell.length_b   1.000
_cell.length_c   1.000
_cell.angle_alpha   90.00
_cell.angle_beta   90.00
_cell.angle_gamma   90.00
#
_symmetry.space_group_name_H-M   'P 1'
#
loop_
_entity.id
_entity.type
_entity.pdbx_description
1 polymer ?
#
loop_
_entity_poly.entity_id
_entity_poly.type
_entity_poly.pdbx_seq_one_letter_code
_entity_poly.pdbx_strand_id
1 'polypeptide(L)'
;MSKEESGTCKNVQDWEEKIIKIFPTAIPNECTWLDEIDILNVLFTLCSNKVANIFYPEGKKLGIYGVDFSTEDKCIELITENTIDIVSPLKLSFHYYDEALEWSYFRLETGDLKQISKTKNELHKESLISFADGNYMDVLSGVEKYGDKDKLESLLIDDAKLVNRYIKKSSFLIFARSSYFKEFYDKSFNSFSDEELSDMIESLILNGNV
;
A
#
# COMPACT_ATOMS: atom_id res chain seq x y z
N MET A 1 -6.52 17.21 27.60
CA MET A 1 -5.84 16.55 26.49
C MET A 1 -6.13 15.06 26.58
N SER A 2 -6.96 14.56 25.65
CA SER A 2 -7.42 13.17 25.65
C SER A 2 -6.30 12.23 25.15
N LYS A 3 -6.38 10.94 25.50
CA LYS A 3 -5.41 9.94 25.01
C LYS A 3 -5.36 9.85 23.47
N GLU A 4 -6.44 10.21 22.78
CA GLU A 4 -6.51 10.23 21.31
C GLU A 4 -5.70 11.39 20.71
N GLU A 5 -5.80 12.60 21.28
CA GLU A 5 -4.99 13.76 20.85
C GLU A 5 -3.48 13.48 21.01
N SER A 6 -3.10 12.79 22.11
CA SER A 6 -1.71 12.40 22.34
C SER A 6 -1.20 11.32 21.37
N GLY A 7 -2.10 10.48 20.82
CA GLY A 7 -1.76 9.44 19.86
C GLY A 7 -1.59 9.97 18.44
N THR A 8 -2.41 10.93 18.02
CA THR A 8 -2.31 11.59 16.71
C THR A 8 -1.03 12.40 16.59
N CYS A 9 -0.71 13.22 17.60
CA CYS A 9 0.52 14.03 17.59
C CYS A 9 1.78 13.16 17.46
N LYS A 10 1.81 11.99 18.13
CA LYS A 10 2.93 11.06 18.02
C LYS A 10 3.07 10.45 16.62
N ASN A 11 1.97 10.05 15.98
CA ASN A 11 2.08 9.45 14.64
C ASN A 11 2.56 10.46 13.58
N VAL A 12 2.11 11.72 13.65
CA VAL A 12 2.59 12.75 12.72
C VAL A 12 4.10 12.99 12.88
N GLN A 13 4.61 12.96 14.12
CA GLN A 13 6.06 12.99 14.38
C GLN A 13 6.78 11.77 13.81
N ASP A 14 6.28 10.56 14.04
CA ASP A 14 6.88 9.34 13.48
C ASP A 14 6.90 9.38 11.94
N TRP A 15 5.86 9.96 11.32
CA TRP A 15 5.77 10.18 9.87
C TRP A 15 6.80 11.20 9.37
N GLU A 16 6.94 12.33 10.07
CA GLU A 16 7.96 13.35 9.80
C GLU A 16 9.37 12.76 9.82
N GLU A 17 9.69 11.96 10.86
CA GLU A 17 10.98 11.29 11.00
C GLU A 17 11.28 10.37 9.80
N LYS A 18 10.26 9.71 9.23
CA LYS A 18 10.44 8.90 8.02
C LYS A 18 10.72 9.76 6.79
N ILE A 19 9.99 10.86 6.61
CA ILE A 19 10.20 11.78 5.49
C ILE A 19 11.61 12.37 5.57
N ILE A 20 12.06 12.83 6.75
CA ILE A 20 13.42 13.35 6.96
C ILE A 20 14.47 12.28 6.68
N LYS A 21 14.22 11.02 7.04
CA LYS A 21 15.13 9.92 6.73
C LYS A 21 15.25 9.66 5.22
N ILE A 22 14.17 9.83 4.46
CA ILE A 22 14.16 9.73 3.00
C ILE A 22 14.86 10.94 2.38
N PHE A 23 14.69 12.13 2.95
CA PHE A 23 15.19 13.41 2.45
C PHE A 23 16.06 14.17 3.48
N PRO A 24 17.29 13.69 3.77
CA PRO A 24 18.09 14.20 4.88
C PRO A 24 18.63 15.63 4.69
N THR A 25 18.68 16.14 3.45
CA THR A 25 19.24 17.46 3.13
C THR A 25 18.16 18.53 3.01
N ALA A 26 17.10 18.22 2.26
CA ALA A 26 15.96 19.10 2.02
C ALA A 26 14.81 18.25 1.51
N ILE A 27 13.59 18.52 1.98
CA ILE A 27 12.37 17.85 1.53
C ILE A 27 11.87 18.58 0.28
N PRO A 28 11.82 17.91 -0.89
CA PRO A 28 11.28 18.52 -2.09
C PRO A 28 9.75 18.56 -2.03
N ASN A 29 9.12 19.52 -2.72
CA ASN A 29 7.67 19.54 -2.87
C ASN A 29 7.16 18.27 -3.57
N GLU A 30 7.92 17.79 -4.55
CA GLU A 30 7.62 16.56 -5.27
C GLU A 30 8.88 15.74 -5.54
N CYS A 31 8.75 14.41 -5.49
CA CYS A 31 9.81 13.49 -5.88
C CYS A 31 9.22 12.27 -6.59
N THR A 32 10.00 11.62 -7.47
CA THR A 32 9.55 10.44 -8.19
C THR A 32 10.69 9.42 -8.31
N TRP A 33 10.37 8.16 -8.03
CA TRP A 33 11.23 6.99 -8.24
C TRP A 33 10.59 6.06 -9.27
N LEU A 34 11.42 5.57 -10.20
CA LEU A 34 11.03 4.63 -11.26
C LEU A 34 11.77 3.29 -11.18
N ASP A 35 12.87 3.24 -10.42
CA ASP A 35 13.62 2.02 -10.18
C ASP A 35 12.99 1.22 -9.04
N GLU A 36 12.86 -0.09 -9.22
CA GLU A 36 12.19 -0.98 -8.26
C GLU A 36 12.90 -1.07 -6.91
N ILE A 37 14.24 -0.99 -6.90
CA ILE A 37 15.06 -1.07 -5.69
C ILE A 37 14.89 0.22 -4.90
N ASP A 38 14.92 1.37 -5.57
CA ASP A 38 14.68 2.66 -4.93
C ASP A 38 13.26 2.76 -4.35
N ILE A 39 12.24 2.33 -5.11
CA ILE A 39 10.84 2.25 -4.64
C ILE A 39 10.76 1.38 -3.37
N LEU A 40 11.35 0.19 -3.40
CA LEU A 40 11.35 -0.72 -2.25
C LEU A 40 12.06 -0.12 -1.03
N ASN A 41 13.21 0.55 -1.22
CA ASN A 41 13.95 1.19 -0.13
C ASN A 41 13.17 2.34 0.54
N VAL A 42 12.46 3.14 -0.27
CA VAL A 42 11.59 4.20 0.24
C VAL A 42 10.44 3.59 1.04
N LEU A 43 9.72 2.62 0.46
CA LEU A 43 8.61 1.95 1.15
C LEU A 43 9.05 1.24 2.43
N PHE A 44 10.23 0.60 2.42
CA PHE A 44 10.82 -0.03 3.60
C PHE A 44 11.07 0.98 4.72
N THR A 45 11.44 2.21 4.39
CA THR A 45 11.60 3.28 5.40
C THR A 45 10.28 3.63 6.08
N LEU A 46 9.17 3.56 5.34
CA LEU A 46 7.81 3.79 5.86
C LEU A 46 7.28 2.61 6.69
N CYS A 47 7.87 1.41 6.55
CA CYS A 47 7.49 0.21 7.29
C CYS A 47 7.92 0.33 8.76
N SER A 48 6.99 0.79 9.60
CA SER A 48 7.15 0.83 11.04
C SER A 48 5.79 0.80 11.70
N ASN A 49 5.72 0.19 12.89
CA ASN A 49 4.45 -0.06 13.57
C ASN A 49 3.63 1.22 13.70
N LYS A 50 2.43 1.24 13.11
CA LYS A 50 1.47 2.35 13.10
C LYS A 50 1.98 3.66 12.47
N VAL A 51 2.95 3.64 11.56
CA VAL A 51 3.41 4.87 10.89
C VAL A 51 2.53 5.28 9.72
N ALA A 52 2.23 4.36 8.81
CA ALA A 52 1.56 4.68 7.54
C ALA A 52 0.40 3.71 7.22
N ASN A 53 -0.56 4.22 6.45
CA ASN A 53 -1.64 3.46 5.85
C ASN A 53 -1.49 3.40 4.34
N ILE A 54 -1.77 2.24 3.76
CA ILE A 54 -2.05 2.08 2.35
C ILE A 54 -3.57 2.18 2.14
N PHE A 55 -3.96 3.02 1.19
CA PHE A 55 -5.32 3.21 0.71
C PHE A 55 -5.44 2.55 -0.67
N TYR A 56 -6.23 1.48 -0.71
CA TYR A 56 -6.30 0.52 -1.80
C TYR A 56 -7.39 0.89 -2.82
N PRO A 57 -7.22 0.57 -4.11
CA PRO A 57 -8.22 0.85 -5.15
C PRO A 57 -9.59 0.17 -4.92
N GLU A 58 -9.67 -0.85 -4.05
CA GLU A 58 -10.94 -1.43 -3.61
C GLU A 58 -11.65 -0.66 -2.49
N GLY A 59 -11.05 0.42 -1.98
CA GLY A 59 -11.55 1.20 -0.84
C GLY A 59 -11.06 0.70 0.53
N LYS A 60 -10.16 -0.28 0.58
CA LYS A 60 -9.59 -0.78 1.84
C LYS A 60 -8.50 0.15 2.35
N LYS A 61 -8.31 0.16 3.67
CA LYS A 61 -7.21 0.87 4.34
C LYS A 61 -6.50 -0.08 5.30
N LEU A 62 -5.22 -0.34 5.08
CA LEU A 62 -4.43 -1.24 5.92
C LEU A 62 -3.10 -0.58 6.28
N GLY A 63 -2.60 -0.86 7.49
CA GLY A 63 -1.28 -0.39 7.89
C GLY A 63 -0.19 -1.18 7.17
N ILE A 64 0.85 -0.50 6.69
CA ILE A 64 2.03 -1.17 6.11
C ILE A 64 2.99 -1.58 7.22
N TYR A 65 3.42 -2.85 7.20
CA TYR A 65 4.31 -3.44 8.21
C TYR A 65 5.64 -3.86 7.63
N GLY A 66 5.65 -4.27 6.37
CA GLY A 66 6.86 -4.67 5.67
C GLY A 66 6.69 -4.53 4.17
N VAL A 67 7.83 -4.53 3.50
CA VAL A 67 7.94 -4.74 2.06
C VAL A 67 9.11 -5.67 1.79
N ASP A 68 8.98 -6.46 0.74
CA ASP A 68 10.05 -7.35 0.26
C ASP A 68 9.96 -7.52 -1.26
N PHE A 69 10.98 -8.11 -1.86
CA PHE A 69 10.89 -8.59 -3.23
C PHE A 69 9.96 -9.81 -3.30
N SER A 70 9.14 -9.84 -4.33
CA SER A 70 8.34 -11.04 -4.65
C SER A 70 9.23 -12.09 -5.34
N THR A 71 8.79 -13.35 -5.31
CA THR A 71 9.33 -14.39 -6.18
C THR A 71 9.03 -14.14 -7.66
N GLU A 72 8.05 -13.29 -7.95
CA GLU A 72 7.76 -12.83 -9.31
C GLU A 72 8.71 -11.72 -9.73
N ASP A 73 9.26 -11.85 -10.94
CA ASP A 73 10.18 -10.88 -11.52
C ASP A 73 9.58 -9.47 -11.51
N LYS A 74 10.37 -8.49 -11.02
CA LYS A 74 10.00 -7.08 -10.95
C LYS A 74 8.70 -6.79 -10.19
N CYS A 75 8.44 -7.59 -9.16
CA CYS A 75 7.33 -7.40 -8.26
C CYS A 75 7.82 -7.25 -6.82
N ILE A 76 7.05 -6.52 -6.03
CA ILE A 76 7.26 -6.36 -4.60
C ILE A 76 6.06 -6.87 -3.83
N GLU A 77 6.29 -7.31 -2.61
CA GLU A 77 5.26 -7.66 -1.64
C GLU A 77 5.00 -6.46 -0.72
N LEU A 78 3.74 -6.05 -0.58
CA LEU A 78 3.27 -5.15 0.45
C LEU A 78 2.69 -5.99 1.59
N ILE A 79 3.35 -5.98 2.74
CA ILE A 79 2.99 -6.80 3.89
C ILE A 79 2.24 -5.93 4.89
N THR A 80 0.99 -6.30 5.19
CA THR A 80 0.13 -5.62 6.15
C THR A 80 -0.17 -6.53 7.36
N GLU A 81 -1.01 -6.07 8.30
CA GLU A 81 -1.46 -6.88 9.44
C GLU A 81 -2.11 -8.19 9.01
N ASN A 82 -2.78 -8.20 7.85
CA ASN A 82 -3.71 -9.26 7.46
C ASN A 82 -3.52 -9.76 6.03
N THR A 83 -2.65 -9.13 5.23
CA THR A 83 -2.48 -9.45 3.81
C THR A 83 -1.03 -9.36 3.37
N ILE A 84 -0.70 -10.20 2.39
CA ILE A 84 0.48 -10.03 1.53
C ILE A 84 -0.06 -9.71 0.15
N ASP A 85 0.22 -8.50 -0.33
CA ASP A 85 -0.25 -8.00 -1.62
C ASP A 85 0.95 -7.88 -2.59
N ILE A 86 0.96 -8.67 -3.66
CA ILE A 86 2.00 -8.65 -4.70
C ILE A 86 1.60 -7.63 -5.77
N VAL A 87 2.52 -6.70 -6.06
CA VAL A 87 2.33 -5.65 -7.07
C VAL A 87 3.55 -5.54 -7.99
N SER A 88 3.34 -5.13 -9.24
CA SER A 88 4.43 -4.71 -10.14
C SER A 88 4.58 -3.19 -10.07
N PRO A 89 5.58 -2.64 -9.36
CA PRO A 89 5.72 -1.20 -9.21
C PRO A 89 6.20 -0.55 -10.52
N LEU A 90 5.55 0.53 -10.93
CA LEU A 90 5.96 1.34 -12.09
C LEU A 90 6.53 2.70 -11.69
N LYS A 91 5.95 3.30 -10.65
CA LYS A 91 6.31 4.63 -10.17
C LYS A 91 5.91 4.77 -8.71
N LEU A 92 6.81 5.32 -7.90
CA LEU A 92 6.45 5.91 -6.61
C LEU A 92 6.63 7.42 -6.74
N SER A 93 5.59 8.20 -6.47
CA SER A 93 5.70 9.65 -6.32
C SER A 93 5.49 10.06 -4.86
N PHE A 94 6.09 11.17 -4.47
CA PHE A 94 5.92 11.82 -3.18
C PHE A 94 5.47 13.26 -3.40
N HIS A 95 4.50 13.72 -2.62
CA HIS A 95 4.00 15.10 -2.60
C HIS A 95 4.02 15.62 -1.16
N TYR A 96 4.63 16.79 -0.97
CA TYR A 96 4.87 17.39 0.33
C TYR A 96 4.06 18.67 0.53
N TYR A 97 3.46 18.79 1.72
CA TYR A 97 2.73 19.97 2.17
C TYR A 97 3.30 20.43 3.53
N ASP A 98 4.09 21.51 3.52
CA ASP A 98 4.84 22.02 4.69
C ASP A 98 3.92 22.36 5.88
N GLU A 99 2.85 23.12 5.63
CA GLU A 99 1.88 23.52 6.67
C GLU A 99 0.85 22.43 7.01
N ALA A 100 0.90 21.28 6.33
CA ALA A 100 -0.07 20.19 6.45
C ALA A 100 0.61 18.82 6.26
N LEU A 101 1.66 18.57 7.05
CA LEU A 101 2.55 17.41 6.88
C LEU A 101 1.81 16.06 6.84
N GLU A 102 0.76 15.89 7.62
CA GLU A 102 -0.07 14.68 7.65
C GLU A 102 -0.86 14.44 6.35
N TRP A 103 -0.97 15.45 5.49
CA TRP A 103 -1.53 15.36 4.14
C TRP A 103 -0.46 15.11 3.07
N SER A 104 0.83 15.16 3.42
CA SER A 104 1.89 14.70 2.53
C SER A 104 1.74 13.20 2.29
N TYR A 105 1.94 12.76 1.05
CA TYR A 105 1.62 11.40 0.65
C TYR A 105 2.60 10.83 -0.34
N PHE A 106 2.66 9.50 -0.37
CA PHE A 106 3.25 8.76 -1.46
C PHE A 106 2.17 8.10 -2.30
N ARG A 107 2.39 8.00 -3.61
CA ARG A 107 1.51 7.31 -4.55
C ARG A 107 2.30 6.25 -5.29
N LEU A 108 1.92 5.00 -5.10
CA LEU A 108 2.50 3.85 -5.79
C LEU A 108 1.62 3.48 -6.98
N GLU A 109 2.07 3.75 -8.20
CA GLU A 109 1.43 3.24 -9.41
C GLU A 109 1.98 1.86 -9.78
N THR A 110 1.09 0.96 -10.14
CA THR A 110 1.41 -0.43 -10.42
C THR A 110 0.95 -0.85 -11.81
N GLY A 111 1.69 -1.75 -12.44
CA GLY A 111 1.38 -2.29 -13.77
C GLY A 111 0.38 -3.43 -13.74
N ASP A 112 0.08 -3.93 -14.94
CA ASP A 112 -0.68 -5.16 -15.11
C ASP A 112 0.20 -6.39 -14.84
N LEU A 113 -0.38 -7.43 -14.23
CA LEU A 113 0.21 -8.76 -14.16
C LEU A 113 -0.66 -9.74 -14.92
N LYS A 114 -0.03 -10.78 -15.48
CA LYS A 114 -0.78 -11.85 -16.12
C LYS A 114 -1.59 -12.60 -15.06
N GLN A 115 -2.91 -12.68 -15.29
CA GLN A 115 -3.81 -13.47 -14.46
C GLN A 115 -3.41 -14.94 -14.50
N ILE A 116 -3.38 -15.60 -13.34
CA ILE A 116 -3.07 -17.03 -13.21
C ILE A 116 -4.36 -17.84 -13.06
N SER A 117 -5.35 -17.34 -12.32
CA SER A 117 -6.64 -17.99 -12.16
C SER A 117 -7.35 -18.14 -13.51
N LYS A 118 -8.10 -19.25 -13.68
CA LYS A 118 -8.86 -19.50 -14.93
C LYS A 118 -10.17 -18.71 -15.00
N THR A 119 -10.69 -18.30 -13.85
CA THR A 119 -11.94 -17.56 -13.75
C THR A 119 -11.65 -16.08 -13.99
N LYS A 120 -12.36 -15.46 -14.93
CA LYS A 120 -12.21 -14.03 -15.20
C LYS A 120 -12.51 -13.23 -13.92
N ASN A 121 -11.56 -12.40 -13.49
CA ASN A 121 -11.72 -11.61 -12.30
C ASN A 121 -12.05 -10.14 -12.65
N GLU A 122 -13.18 -9.67 -12.16
CA GLU A 122 -13.62 -8.28 -12.38
C GLU A 122 -12.92 -7.30 -11.41
N LEU A 123 -12.29 -7.79 -10.33
CA LEU A 123 -11.49 -6.97 -9.40
C LEU A 123 -10.11 -6.62 -9.98
N HIS A 124 -9.37 -5.71 -9.31
CA HIS A 124 -7.98 -5.40 -9.68
C HIS A 124 -6.99 -6.51 -9.28
N LYS A 125 -7.45 -7.48 -8.49
CA LYS A 125 -6.59 -8.50 -7.90
C LYS A 125 -7.20 -9.88 -7.89
N GLU A 126 -6.36 -10.90 -7.90
CA GLU A 126 -6.72 -12.29 -7.62
C GLU A 126 -6.09 -12.78 -6.31
N SER A 127 -6.81 -13.60 -5.56
CA SER A 127 -6.29 -14.25 -4.34
C SER A 127 -5.85 -15.66 -4.69
N LEU A 128 -4.64 -16.02 -4.33
CA LEU A 128 -4.02 -17.32 -4.62
C LEU A 128 -3.24 -17.82 -3.39
N ILE A 129 -3.02 -19.13 -3.34
CA ILE A 129 -2.05 -19.75 -2.45
C ILE A 129 -0.72 -19.78 -3.21
N SER A 130 0.29 -19.05 -2.72
CA SER A 130 1.66 -19.03 -3.22
C SER A 130 2.51 -20.08 -2.51
N PHE A 131 3.33 -20.83 -3.24
CA PHE A 131 4.27 -21.81 -2.70
C PHE A 131 5.71 -21.33 -2.81
N ALA A 132 6.60 -21.82 -1.95
CA ALA A 132 8.03 -21.44 -1.95
C ALA A 132 8.77 -21.76 -3.26
N ASP A 133 8.25 -22.66 -4.09
CA ASP A 133 8.80 -22.98 -5.41
C ASP A 133 8.35 -21.99 -6.52
N GLY A 134 7.58 -20.96 -6.16
CA GLY A 134 7.05 -19.94 -7.07
C GLY A 134 5.75 -20.34 -7.78
N ASN A 135 5.20 -21.52 -7.51
CA ASN A 135 3.92 -21.93 -8.06
C ASN A 135 2.74 -21.31 -7.30
N TYR A 136 1.59 -21.23 -7.98
CA TYR A 136 0.34 -20.74 -7.38
C TYR A 136 -0.78 -21.78 -7.52
N MET A 137 -1.68 -21.79 -6.54
CA MET A 137 -2.93 -22.54 -6.55
C MET A 137 -4.12 -21.62 -6.28
N ASP A 138 -5.20 -21.85 -7.02
CA ASP A 138 -6.47 -21.15 -6.78
C ASP A 138 -7.02 -21.50 -5.39
N VAL A 139 -7.56 -20.49 -4.68
CA VAL A 139 -8.08 -20.67 -3.32
C VAL A 139 -9.19 -21.71 -3.25
N LEU A 140 -10.10 -21.78 -4.25
CA LEU A 140 -11.18 -22.77 -4.27
C LEU A 140 -10.63 -24.19 -4.42
N SER A 141 -9.64 -24.38 -5.29
CA SER A 141 -8.94 -25.66 -5.41
C SER A 141 -8.20 -26.03 -4.12
N GLY A 142 -7.66 -25.05 -3.41
CA GLY A 142 -7.09 -25.22 -2.08
C GLY A 142 -8.12 -25.70 -1.07
N VAL A 143 -9.32 -25.10 -1.04
CA VAL A 143 -10.42 -25.48 -0.14
C VAL A 143 -10.85 -26.93 -0.41
N GLU A 144 -11.04 -27.30 -1.69
CA GLU A 144 -11.40 -28.66 -2.07
C GLU A 144 -10.35 -29.69 -1.62
N LYS A 145 -9.07 -29.32 -1.69
CA LYS A 145 -7.95 -30.23 -1.37
C LYS A 145 -7.68 -30.35 0.13
N TYR A 146 -7.76 -29.25 0.88
CA TYR A 146 -7.26 -29.17 2.27
C TYR A 146 -8.35 -28.90 3.32
N GLY A 147 -9.59 -28.58 2.92
CA GLY A 147 -10.71 -28.29 3.82
C GLY A 147 -11.08 -26.81 3.84
N ASP A 148 -11.76 -26.34 4.90
CA ASP A 148 -12.30 -24.98 4.94
C ASP A 148 -11.24 -23.85 4.87
N LYS A 149 -11.74 -22.62 4.73
CA LYS A 149 -10.90 -21.42 4.60
C LYS A 149 -10.07 -21.12 5.85
N ASP A 150 -10.57 -21.42 7.04
CA ASP A 150 -9.83 -21.20 8.29
C ASP A 150 -8.61 -22.14 8.36
N LYS A 151 -8.74 -23.36 7.82
CA LYS A 151 -7.61 -24.26 7.61
C LYS A 151 -6.60 -23.73 6.60
N LEU A 152 -7.06 -23.11 5.51
CA LEU A 152 -6.16 -22.45 4.55
C LEU A 152 -5.38 -21.27 5.16
N GLU A 153 -6.01 -20.49 6.03
CA GLU A 153 -5.32 -19.42 6.76
C GLU A 153 -4.32 -20.01 7.79
N SER A 154 -4.64 -21.17 8.37
CA SER A 154 -3.71 -21.93 9.22
C SER A 154 -2.64 -22.75 8.49
N LEU A 155 -2.74 -22.90 7.16
CA LEU A 155 -1.79 -23.62 6.29
C LEU A 155 -0.46 -22.88 6.09
N LEU A 156 -0.21 -21.83 6.87
CA LEU A 156 1.12 -21.28 7.18
C LEU A 156 2.14 -22.32 7.69
N ILE A 157 1.80 -23.60 7.72
CA ILE A 157 2.59 -24.69 8.30
C ILE A 157 3.52 -25.37 7.27
N ASP A 158 3.29 -25.31 5.95
CA ASP A 158 4.14 -25.99 4.95
C ASP A 158 4.38 -25.14 3.68
N ASP A 159 5.29 -24.15 3.77
CA ASP A 159 5.84 -23.42 2.59
C ASP A 159 4.81 -22.73 1.67
N ALA A 160 3.61 -22.46 2.18
CA ALA A 160 2.51 -21.86 1.42
C ALA A 160 1.93 -20.62 2.12
N LYS A 161 1.60 -19.58 1.35
CA LYS A 161 1.04 -18.32 1.86
C LYS A 161 -0.16 -17.89 1.03
N LEU A 162 -1.21 -17.38 1.69
CA LEU A 162 -2.30 -16.71 0.99
C LEU A 162 -1.82 -15.30 0.57
N VAL A 163 -1.86 -15.01 -0.73
CA VAL A 163 -1.44 -13.72 -1.29
C VAL A 163 -2.55 -13.14 -2.17
N ASN A 164 -2.56 -11.81 -2.31
CA ASN A 164 -3.33 -11.15 -3.36
C ASN A 164 -2.38 -10.61 -4.42
N ARG A 165 -2.54 -11.01 -5.67
CA ARG A 165 -1.80 -10.44 -6.80
C ARG A 165 -2.63 -9.34 -7.44
N TYR A 166 -2.13 -8.12 -7.47
CA TYR A 166 -2.77 -7.01 -8.19
C TYR A 166 -2.41 -7.08 -9.66
N ILE A 167 -3.38 -7.56 -10.46
CA ILE A 167 -3.20 -7.95 -11.86
C ILE A 167 -3.63 -6.88 -12.86
N LYS A 168 -4.36 -5.85 -12.40
CA LYS A 168 -4.74 -4.71 -13.24
C LYS A 168 -3.97 -3.48 -12.80
N LYS A 169 -3.56 -2.65 -13.77
CA LYS A 169 -2.96 -1.34 -13.53
C LYS A 169 -3.80 -0.56 -12.52
N SER A 170 -3.15 -0.03 -11.50
CA SER A 170 -3.81 0.73 -10.44
C SER A 170 -2.84 1.67 -9.74
N SER A 171 -3.32 2.38 -8.73
CA SER A 171 -2.45 3.10 -7.81
C SER A 171 -2.88 2.89 -6.36
N PHE A 172 -1.95 3.10 -5.44
CA PHE A 172 -2.13 2.98 -4.00
C PHE A 172 -1.65 4.28 -3.37
N LEU A 173 -2.45 4.85 -2.48
CA LEU A 173 -2.06 6.06 -1.77
C LEU A 173 -1.53 5.70 -0.38
N ILE A 174 -0.48 6.37 0.06
CA ILE A 174 0.19 6.10 1.32
C ILE A 174 0.31 7.40 2.10
N PHE A 175 -0.39 7.47 3.23
CA PHE A 175 -0.40 8.63 4.12
C PHE A 175 0.00 8.20 5.53
N ALA A 176 0.31 9.19 6.37
CA ALA A 176 0.42 9.01 7.82
C ALA A 176 -0.80 8.24 8.38
N ARG A 177 -0.56 7.33 9.33
CA ARG A 177 -1.61 6.46 9.91
C ARG A 177 -2.77 7.24 10.52
N SER A 178 -2.48 8.40 11.11
CA SER A 178 -3.44 9.31 11.74
C SER A 178 -3.88 10.47 10.85
N SER A 179 -3.47 10.50 9.58
CA SER A 179 -3.89 11.54 8.63
C SER A 179 -5.41 11.69 8.59
N TYR A 180 -5.89 12.93 8.57
CA TYR A 180 -7.31 13.25 8.44
C TYR A 180 -7.87 12.88 7.07
N PHE A 181 -7.00 12.72 6.06
CA PHE A 181 -7.35 12.23 4.73
C PHE A 181 -8.21 10.95 4.77
N LYS A 182 -8.02 10.11 5.79
CA LYS A 182 -8.79 8.87 5.97
C LYS A 182 -10.31 9.08 6.04
N GLU A 183 -10.78 10.25 6.46
CA GLU A 183 -12.20 10.58 6.58
C GLU A 183 -12.79 11.07 5.24
N PHE A 184 -11.94 11.51 4.32
CA PHE A 184 -12.32 12.02 2.99
C PHE A 184 -12.04 11.03 1.87
N TYR A 185 -11.30 9.95 2.16
CA TYR A 185 -10.86 9.00 1.15
C TYR A 185 -12.03 8.37 0.38
N ASP A 186 -12.00 8.55 -0.94
CA ASP A 186 -12.83 7.82 -1.91
C ASP A 186 -11.92 6.96 -2.80
N LYS A 187 -12.32 5.72 -3.06
CA LYS A 187 -11.54 4.77 -3.88
C LYS A 187 -11.28 5.26 -5.31
N SER A 188 -12.10 6.18 -5.83
CA SER A 188 -11.90 6.80 -7.14
C SER A 188 -10.63 7.65 -7.21
N PHE A 189 -10.11 8.12 -6.08
CA PHE A 189 -8.84 8.88 -6.02
C PHE A 189 -7.66 8.05 -6.52
N ASN A 190 -7.70 6.73 -6.40
CA ASN A 190 -6.67 5.83 -6.94
C ASN A 190 -6.65 5.79 -8.48
N SER A 191 -7.67 6.32 -9.14
CA SER A 191 -7.75 6.40 -10.60
C SER A 191 -7.41 7.79 -11.15
N PHE A 192 -7.20 8.78 -10.28
CA PHE A 192 -6.85 10.14 -10.69
C PHE A 192 -5.43 10.19 -11.27
N SER A 193 -5.18 11.16 -12.13
CA SER A 193 -3.82 11.60 -12.46
C SER A 193 -3.15 12.27 -11.25
N ASP A 194 -1.83 12.47 -11.30
CA ASP A 194 -1.10 13.18 -10.24
C ASP A 194 -1.64 14.60 -10.04
N GLU A 195 -1.95 15.32 -11.13
CA GLU A 195 -2.50 16.68 -11.10
C GLU A 195 -3.90 16.70 -10.47
N GLU A 196 -4.82 15.85 -10.95
CA GLU A 196 -6.18 15.75 -10.38
C GLU A 196 -6.18 15.39 -8.89
N LEU A 197 -5.26 14.51 -8.48
CA LEU A 197 -5.13 14.14 -7.08
C LEU A 197 -4.56 15.28 -6.24
N SER A 198 -3.51 15.96 -6.72
CA SER A 198 -2.91 17.10 -6.00
C SER A 198 -3.93 18.22 -5.81
N ASP A 199 -4.64 18.62 -6.87
CA ASP A 199 -5.68 19.65 -6.82
C ASP A 199 -6.79 19.29 -5.83
N MET A 200 -7.18 18.01 -5.81
CA MET A 200 -8.19 17.50 -4.89
C MET A 200 -7.69 17.56 -3.43
N ILE A 201 -6.46 17.13 -3.15
CA ILE A 201 -5.87 17.19 -1.81
C ILE A 201 -5.76 18.64 -1.33
N GLU A 202 -5.27 19.56 -2.18
CA GLU A 202 -5.18 20.98 -1.85
C GLU A 202 -6.55 21.59 -1.54
N SER A 203 -7.57 21.25 -2.33
CA SER A 203 -8.95 21.66 -2.07
C SER A 203 -9.47 21.13 -0.73
N LEU A 204 -9.15 19.87 -0.37
CA LEU A 204 -9.52 19.31 0.93
C LEU A 204 -8.79 20.00 2.08
N ILE A 205 -7.52 20.34 1.94
CA ILE A 205 -6.76 21.08 2.95
C ILE A 205 -7.39 22.47 3.18
N LEU A 206 -7.68 23.21 2.11
CA LEU A 206 -8.24 24.56 2.18
C LEU A 206 -9.67 24.59 2.76
N ASN A 207 -10.52 23.68 2.30
CA ASN A 207 -11.93 23.59 2.73
C ASN A 207 -12.08 22.90 4.10
N GLY A 208 -11.12 22.06 4.45
CA GLY A 208 -11.08 21.24 5.65
C GLY A 208 -10.26 21.84 6.78
N ASN A 209 -10.01 23.15 6.80
CA ASN A 209 -9.49 23.85 7.98
C ASN A 209 -10.36 23.50 9.22
N VAL A 210 -9.94 22.45 9.94
CA VAL A 210 -10.37 22.03 11.27
C VAL A 210 -9.39 22.59 12.28
#